data_AF-A0A1V5P9B3-F1
#
_entry.id   AF-A0A1V5P9B3-F1
#
_cell.length_a   1.000
_cell.length_b   1.000
_cell.length_c   1.000
_cell.angle_alpha   90.00
_cell.angle_beta   90.00
_cell.angle_gamma   90.00
#
_symmetry.space_group_name_H-M   'P 1'
#
loop_
_entity.id
_entity.type
_entity.pdbx_description
1 polymer ?
#
loop_
_entity_poly.entity_id
_entity_poly.type
_entity_poly.pdbx_seq_one_letter_code
_entity_poly.pdbx_strand_id
1 'polypeptide(L)'
;MLRDLGLQALHDGAVAVVTLAAGAGSRWTQGAGVVKALNPFCKLGGRHRSFIEVHLAKSRRVSFEVGVPLPHVITTGYLTHTPIQAYLEVNAGHGYPGPLLLSPGRAVGLRLAPMTRDLRFAWEEMPQQLLDEQAQKMRDSLHAALIAWAQQVGEGSDYTDNLPLQCLHPVGHWYEIPNLFKNGVLARLLAERPQLRVLMLHNIDTVGAEVDPVLLGAHLHSGATMTVEVITRRVEDRGGGLARVDGQLRLIEGLALPREEDEFRLSYYNSNTFWLDIDRLLAVFGLTRDTLQEPERVTAAVRAVAARMPTYITLKDVKKRWGHGQEDIFPVAQFEKLWGDMTALPEMACRYVVVPRLRGQQLKEPAQLDGWLRDGSAAYLETLCAWE
;
A
#
# COMPACT_ATOMS: atom_id res chain seq x y z
N MET A 1 -2.91 -32.01 3.80
CA MET A 1 -3.79 -31.32 4.76
C MET A 1 -3.93 -29.83 4.48
N LEU A 2 -2.91 -28.98 4.70
CA LEU A 2 -3.06 -27.52 4.47
C LEU A 2 -3.33 -27.19 2.99
N ARG A 3 -2.58 -27.79 2.08
CA ARG A 3 -2.80 -27.61 0.63
C ARG A 3 -4.22 -27.99 0.21
N ASP A 4 -4.71 -29.13 0.69
CA ASP A 4 -6.04 -29.64 0.34
C ASP A 4 -7.15 -28.72 0.88
N LEU A 5 -6.99 -28.21 2.10
CA LEU A 5 -7.90 -27.22 2.70
C LEU A 5 -7.96 -25.94 1.87
N GLY A 6 -6.80 -25.44 1.41
CA GLY A 6 -6.76 -24.26 0.55
C GLY A 6 -7.32 -24.52 -0.84
N LEU A 7 -6.99 -25.64 -1.47
CA LEU A 7 -7.55 -26.03 -2.78
C LEU A 7 -9.07 -26.16 -2.70
N GLN A 8 -9.60 -26.79 -1.65
CA GLN A 8 -11.05 -26.88 -1.43
C GLN A 8 -11.67 -25.48 -1.32
N ALA A 9 -11.09 -24.59 -0.52
CA ALA A 9 -11.59 -23.22 -0.39
C ALA A 9 -11.54 -22.43 -1.71
N LEU A 10 -10.56 -22.71 -2.59
CA LEU A 10 -10.52 -22.11 -3.92
C LEU A 10 -11.60 -22.67 -4.85
N HIS A 11 -11.81 -24.00 -4.84
CA HIS A 11 -12.92 -24.63 -5.56
C HIS A 11 -14.28 -24.15 -5.08
N ASP A 12 -14.42 -23.83 -3.79
CA ASP A 12 -15.64 -23.25 -3.24
C ASP A 12 -15.79 -21.76 -3.62
N GLY A 13 -14.77 -21.12 -4.19
CA GLY A 13 -14.79 -19.69 -4.54
C GLY A 13 -14.72 -18.78 -3.31
N ALA A 14 -14.02 -19.20 -2.25
CA ALA A 14 -13.97 -18.51 -0.97
C ALA A 14 -12.99 -17.32 -0.91
N VAL A 15 -12.25 -17.04 -1.99
CA VAL A 15 -11.14 -16.06 -2.00
C VAL A 15 -11.37 -14.97 -3.03
N ALA A 16 -11.10 -13.72 -2.63
CA ALA A 16 -10.92 -12.59 -3.54
C ALA A 16 -9.54 -11.96 -3.36
N VAL A 17 -8.97 -11.44 -4.44
CA VAL A 17 -7.68 -10.72 -4.44
C VAL A 17 -7.94 -9.22 -4.33
N VAL A 18 -7.18 -8.52 -3.49
CA VAL A 18 -7.21 -7.06 -3.36
C VAL A 18 -5.80 -6.50 -3.59
N THR A 19 -5.59 -5.85 -4.74
CA THR A 19 -4.31 -5.24 -5.09
C THR A 19 -4.30 -3.75 -4.77
N LEU A 20 -3.36 -3.32 -3.92
CA LEU A 20 -3.20 -1.93 -3.50
C LEU A 20 -2.56 -1.06 -4.58
N ALA A 21 -3.34 -0.23 -5.27
CA ALA A 21 -2.88 0.65 -6.36
C ALA A 21 -3.37 2.10 -6.22
N ALA A 22 -3.71 2.55 -5.00
CA ALA A 22 -4.13 3.94 -4.78
C ALA A 22 -2.99 4.95 -4.82
N GLY A 23 -1.75 4.52 -4.55
CA GLY A 23 -0.57 5.37 -4.60
C GLY A 23 -0.05 5.59 -6.03
N ALA A 24 0.34 6.82 -6.37
CA ALA A 24 0.95 7.13 -7.67
C ALA A 24 2.34 6.47 -7.85
N GLY A 25 3.04 6.17 -6.74
CA GLY A 25 4.37 5.55 -6.76
C GLY A 25 5.48 6.54 -7.17
N SER A 26 5.53 7.71 -6.53
CA SER A 26 6.46 8.80 -6.85
C SER A 26 7.94 8.39 -6.92
N ARG A 27 8.39 7.45 -6.07
CA ARG A 27 9.75 6.88 -6.14
C ARG A 27 10.03 6.13 -7.45
N TRP A 28 9.03 5.43 -7.96
CA TRP A 28 9.14 4.69 -9.21
C TRP A 28 9.16 5.62 -10.42
N THR A 29 8.38 6.68 -10.36
CA THR A 29 8.11 7.56 -11.50
C THR A 29 8.92 8.85 -11.48
N GLN A 30 9.72 9.06 -10.43
CA GLN A 30 10.47 10.29 -10.17
C GLN A 30 9.61 11.55 -10.31
N GLY A 31 8.33 11.45 -9.94
CA GLY A 31 7.37 12.56 -10.01
C GLY A 31 6.79 12.85 -11.39
N ALA A 32 6.99 11.98 -12.39
CA ALA A 32 6.50 12.16 -13.78
C ALA A 32 4.97 12.14 -13.95
N GLY A 33 4.18 12.15 -12.87
CA GLY A 33 2.72 12.17 -12.92
C GLY A 33 2.07 10.89 -13.47
N VAL A 34 2.84 9.81 -13.66
CA VAL A 34 2.31 8.51 -14.11
C VAL A 34 1.96 7.61 -12.92
N VAL A 35 1.01 6.70 -13.14
CA VAL A 35 0.57 5.71 -12.13
C VAL A 35 1.48 4.49 -12.23
N LYS A 36 2.24 4.19 -11.17
CA LYS A 36 3.15 3.03 -11.13
C LYS A 36 2.49 1.73 -11.59
N ALA A 37 1.24 1.48 -11.19
CA ALA A 37 0.48 0.29 -11.54
C ALA A 37 0.39 0.05 -13.06
N LEU A 38 0.41 1.12 -13.86
CA LEU A 38 0.29 1.11 -15.31
C LEU A 38 1.63 1.10 -16.04
N ASN A 39 2.74 1.32 -15.34
CA ASN A 39 4.05 1.46 -15.96
C ASN A 39 4.57 0.10 -16.44
N PRO A 40 4.86 -0.08 -17.75
CA PRO A 40 5.56 -1.27 -18.23
C PRO A 40 6.98 -1.32 -17.67
N PHE A 41 7.32 -2.39 -16.93
CA PHE A 41 8.60 -2.44 -16.19
C PHE A 41 9.53 -3.58 -16.61
N CYS A 42 9.00 -4.67 -17.16
CA CYS A 42 9.79 -5.83 -17.56
C CYS A 42 9.15 -6.51 -18.76
N LYS A 43 9.96 -7.16 -19.60
CA LYS A 43 9.48 -8.06 -20.66
C LYS A 43 9.12 -9.41 -20.03
N LEU A 44 7.83 -9.75 -20.01
CA LEU A 44 7.30 -11.01 -19.51
C LEU A 44 6.27 -11.57 -20.50
N GLY A 45 6.28 -12.88 -20.74
CA GLY A 45 5.46 -13.50 -21.78
C GLY A 45 5.71 -12.89 -23.16
N GLY A 46 6.96 -12.52 -23.47
CA GLY A 46 7.37 -11.99 -24.78
C GLY A 46 7.10 -10.50 -25.04
N ARG A 47 6.44 -9.76 -24.14
CA ARG A 47 6.19 -8.30 -24.28
C ARG A 47 6.39 -7.53 -22.97
N HIS A 48 6.52 -6.21 -23.05
CA HIS A 48 6.58 -5.39 -21.83
C HIS A 48 5.24 -5.43 -21.11
N ARG A 49 5.28 -5.75 -19.81
CA ARG A 49 4.10 -5.85 -18.94
C ARG A 49 4.10 -4.78 -17.89
N SER A 50 2.91 -4.24 -17.63
CA SER A 50 2.62 -3.42 -16.45
C SER A 50 2.46 -4.27 -15.19
N PHE A 51 2.47 -3.63 -14.03
CA PHE A 51 2.20 -4.31 -12.76
C PHE A 51 0.78 -4.88 -12.71
N ILE A 52 -0.23 -4.16 -13.23
CA ILE A 52 -1.61 -4.65 -13.29
C ILE A 52 -1.69 -5.94 -14.12
N GLU A 53 -1.10 -5.96 -15.31
CA GLU A 53 -1.11 -7.16 -16.17
C GLU A 53 -0.55 -8.40 -15.46
N VAL A 54 0.55 -8.23 -14.71
CA VAL A 54 1.17 -9.31 -13.94
C VAL A 54 0.20 -9.87 -12.91
N HIS A 55 -0.47 -9.01 -12.12
CA HIS A 55 -1.40 -9.49 -11.09
C HIS A 55 -2.64 -10.14 -11.69
N LEU A 56 -3.18 -9.61 -12.79
CA LEU A 56 -4.29 -10.24 -13.50
C LEU A 56 -3.90 -11.60 -14.09
N ALA A 57 -2.69 -11.73 -14.64
CA ALA A 57 -2.19 -12.99 -15.20
C ALA A 57 -2.02 -14.09 -14.13
N LYS A 58 -1.60 -13.74 -12.91
CA LYS A 58 -1.51 -14.68 -11.78
C LYS A 58 -2.89 -15.13 -11.31
N SER A 59 -3.81 -14.19 -11.09
CA SER A 59 -5.18 -14.50 -10.69
C SER A 59 -5.92 -15.33 -11.77
N ARG A 60 -5.65 -15.06 -13.05
CA ARG A 60 -6.15 -15.85 -14.18
C ARG A 60 -5.63 -17.29 -14.14
N ARG A 61 -4.32 -17.49 -13.93
CA ARG A 61 -3.73 -18.83 -13.82
C ARG A 61 -4.43 -19.65 -12.74
N VAL A 62 -4.54 -19.09 -11.52
CA VAL A 62 -5.21 -19.76 -10.40
C VAL A 62 -6.66 -20.05 -10.74
N SER A 63 -7.37 -19.10 -11.37
CA SER A 63 -8.77 -19.29 -11.80
C SER A 63 -8.93 -20.48 -12.75
N PHE A 64 -8.01 -20.66 -13.69
CA PHE A 64 -8.03 -21.81 -14.61
C PHE A 64 -7.67 -23.12 -13.92
N GLU A 65 -6.69 -23.12 -13.02
CA GLU A 65 -6.28 -24.32 -12.28
C GLU A 65 -7.37 -24.87 -11.37
N VAL A 66 -8.18 -24.00 -10.75
CA VAL A 66 -9.24 -24.40 -9.82
C VAL A 66 -10.63 -24.43 -10.46
N GLY A 67 -10.76 -23.96 -11.71
CA GLY A 67 -12.03 -23.91 -12.44
C GLY A 67 -13.04 -22.86 -11.93
N VAL A 68 -12.61 -21.96 -11.04
CA VAL A 68 -13.46 -20.90 -10.46
C VAL A 68 -12.79 -19.55 -10.64
N PRO A 69 -13.43 -18.59 -11.34
CA PRO A 69 -12.87 -17.25 -11.49
C PRO A 69 -12.74 -16.53 -10.14
N LEU A 70 -11.52 -16.12 -9.80
CA LEU A 70 -11.25 -15.30 -8.62
C LEU A 70 -11.74 -13.86 -8.86
N PRO A 71 -12.51 -13.27 -7.93
CA PRO A 71 -12.71 -11.82 -7.94
C PRO A 71 -11.39 -11.10 -7.70
N HIS A 72 -11.10 -10.09 -8.52
CA HIS A 72 -9.92 -9.24 -8.39
C HIS A 72 -10.34 -7.79 -8.21
N VAL A 73 -10.06 -7.24 -7.02
CA VAL A 73 -10.31 -5.85 -6.68
C VAL A 73 -9.01 -5.06 -6.77
N ILE A 74 -9.01 -3.96 -7.51
CA ILE A 74 -7.90 -3.01 -7.56
C ILE A 74 -8.34 -1.76 -6.82
N THR A 75 -7.68 -1.43 -5.71
CA THR A 75 -7.94 -0.17 -5.00
C THR A 75 -7.26 0.98 -5.73
N THR A 76 -7.93 2.11 -5.81
CA THR A 76 -7.45 3.28 -6.56
C THR A 76 -7.61 4.54 -5.74
N GLY A 77 -6.79 5.56 -5.97
CA GLY A 77 -6.85 6.85 -5.29
C GLY A 77 -7.32 7.95 -6.23
N TYR A 78 -7.44 9.17 -5.71
CA TYR A 78 -7.84 10.34 -6.51
C TYR A 78 -6.88 10.63 -7.70
N LEU A 79 -5.62 10.21 -7.60
CA LEU A 79 -4.65 10.32 -8.70
C LEU A 79 -4.63 9.11 -9.65
N THR A 80 -5.14 7.96 -9.22
CA THR A 80 -4.95 6.69 -9.95
C THR A 80 -6.23 6.11 -10.51
N HIS A 81 -7.41 6.53 -10.02
CA HIS A 81 -8.70 5.96 -10.43
C HIS A 81 -8.97 6.10 -11.93
N THR A 82 -9.05 7.33 -12.43
CA THR A 82 -9.38 7.57 -13.85
C THR A 82 -8.35 6.96 -14.80
N PRO A 83 -7.02 7.09 -14.58
CA PRO A 83 -6.05 6.43 -15.45
C PRO A 83 -6.15 4.90 -15.45
N ILE A 84 -6.35 4.28 -14.28
CA ILE A 84 -6.48 2.81 -14.19
C ILE A 84 -7.77 2.34 -14.86
N GLN A 85 -8.88 3.04 -14.64
CA GLN A 85 -10.15 2.75 -15.29
C GLN A 85 -10.02 2.79 -16.82
N ALA A 86 -9.54 3.90 -17.37
CA ALA A 86 -9.37 4.06 -18.81
C ALA A 86 -8.42 3.00 -19.39
N TYR A 87 -7.33 2.68 -18.68
CA TYR A 87 -6.40 1.63 -19.11
C TYR A 87 -7.08 0.26 -19.18
N LEU A 88 -7.86 -0.12 -18.17
CA LEU A 88 -8.58 -1.40 -18.17
C LEU A 88 -9.65 -1.44 -19.27
N GLU A 89 -10.39 -0.34 -19.49
CA GLU A 89 -11.41 -0.27 -20.54
C GLU A 89 -10.79 -0.42 -21.94
N VAL A 90 -9.71 0.30 -22.24
CA VAL A 90 -9.01 0.23 -23.54
C VAL A 90 -8.45 -1.17 -23.80
N ASN A 91 -7.99 -1.87 -22.76
CA ASN A 91 -7.43 -3.21 -22.88
C ASN A 91 -8.45 -4.33 -22.61
N ALA A 92 -9.76 -4.02 -22.56
CA ALA A 92 -10.83 -4.99 -22.27
C ALA A 92 -10.57 -5.84 -21.01
N GLY A 93 -10.02 -5.22 -19.96
CA GLY A 93 -9.63 -5.88 -18.71
C GLY A 93 -8.56 -6.96 -18.89
N HIS A 94 -7.79 -6.91 -19.98
CA HIS A 94 -6.88 -7.97 -20.42
C HIS A 94 -7.58 -9.34 -20.52
N GLY A 95 -8.87 -9.38 -20.89
CA GLY A 95 -9.63 -10.63 -20.97
C GLY A 95 -9.72 -11.39 -19.63
N TYR A 96 -9.70 -10.68 -18.49
CA TYR A 96 -9.81 -11.32 -17.18
C TYR A 96 -11.13 -12.11 -17.05
N PRO A 97 -11.11 -13.39 -16.64
CA PRO A 97 -12.27 -14.28 -16.75
C PRO A 97 -13.32 -14.10 -15.64
N GLY A 98 -13.01 -13.32 -14.59
CA GLY A 98 -13.84 -13.16 -13.41
C GLY A 98 -14.22 -11.71 -13.12
N PRO A 99 -14.87 -11.44 -11.97
CA PRO A 99 -15.16 -10.08 -11.54
C PRO A 99 -13.87 -9.27 -11.38
N LEU A 100 -13.72 -8.21 -12.18
CA LEU A 100 -12.64 -7.24 -12.09
C LEU A 100 -13.22 -5.90 -11.63
N LEU A 101 -12.94 -5.51 -10.39
CA LEU A 101 -13.59 -4.38 -9.73
C LEU A 101 -12.56 -3.31 -9.36
N LEU A 102 -12.95 -2.04 -9.52
CA LEU A 102 -12.21 -0.92 -8.94
C LEU A 102 -12.84 -0.50 -7.62
N SER A 103 -11.99 -0.27 -6.61
CA SER A 103 -12.40 0.30 -5.33
C SER A 103 -11.85 1.73 -5.20
N PRO A 104 -12.65 2.76 -5.58
CA PRO A 104 -12.23 4.15 -5.47
C PRO A 104 -12.08 4.56 -4.01
N GLY A 105 -10.89 5.06 -3.68
CA GLY A 105 -10.56 5.64 -2.40
C GLY A 105 -11.23 7.00 -2.24
N ARG A 106 -11.90 7.19 -1.11
CA ARG A 106 -12.59 8.45 -0.74
C ARG A 106 -11.87 9.22 0.36
N ALA A 107 -10.67 8.78 0.72
CA ALA A 107 -9.85 9.40 1.77
C ALA A 107 -8.69 10.13 1.09
N VAL A 108 -8.73 11.46 1.13
CA VAL A 108 -7.69 12.35 0.61
C VAL A 108 -7.43 13.40 1.67
N GLY A 109 -6.16 13.67 1.95
CA GLY A 109 -5.75 14.65 2.94
C GLY A 109 -5.33 15.94 2.26
N LEU A 110 -5.59 17.07 2.92
CA LEU A 110 -4.95 18.33 2.59
C LEU A 110 -3.57 18.35 3.23
N ARG A 111 -2.56 18.79 2.48
CA ARG A 111 -1.22 19.07 3.01
C ARG A 111 -1.32 20.23 3.98
N LEU A 112 -0.43 20.23 4.97
CA LEU A 112 -0.41 21.26 5.99
C LEU A 112 0.87 22.08 5.89
N ALA A 113 0.79 23.35 6.32
CA ALA A 113 1.99 24.09 6.69
C ALA A 113 2.71 23.32 7.81
N PRO A 114 4.02 23.06 7.70
CA PRO A 114 4.76 22.30 8.69
C PRO A 114 4.89 23.09 10.00
N MET A 115 5.12 22.38 11.10
CA MET A 115 5.49 23.05 12.35
C MET A 115 6.93 23.56 12.24
N THR A 116 7.21 24.74 12.77
CA THR A 116 8.55 25.34 12.80
C THR A 116 9.55 24.40 13.49
N ARG A 117 9.11 23.76 14.58
CA ARG A 117 9.94 22.82 15.34
C ARG A 117 10.36 21.60 14.50
N ASP A 118 9.47 21.12 13.63
CA ASP A 118 9.73 19.94 12.81
C ASP A 118 10.72 20.28 11.69
N LEU A 119 10.62 21.49 11.12
CA LEU A 119 11.60 22.02 10.15
C LEU A 119 12.99 22.17 10.78
N ARG A 120 13.07 22.76 11.99
CA ARG A 120 14.33 22.91 12.72
C ARG A 120 14.97 21.57 13.01
N PHE A 121 14.20 20.62 13.53
CA PHE A 121 14.69 19.26 13.76
C PHE A 121 15.25 18.63 12.46
N ALA A 122 14.51 18.72 11.37
CA ALA A 122 14.91 18.14 10.09
C ALA A 122 16.18 18.77 9.47
N TRP A 123 16.41 20.07 9.71
CA TRP A 123 17.50 20.79 9.04
C TRP A 123 18.70 21.12 9.93
N GLU A 124 18.50 21.26 11.23
CA GLU A 124 19.52 21.68 12.20
C GLU A 124 20.03 20.50 13.03
N GLU A 125 19.20 19.48 13.30
CA GLU A 125 19.55 18.35 14.18
C GLU A 125 19.89 17.06 13.42
N MET A 126 19.22 16.80 12.30
CA MET A 126 19.47 15.60 11.49
C MET A 126 20.75 15.72 10.66
N PRO A 127 21.45 14.60 10.37
CA PRO A 127 22.65 14.61 9.52
C PRO A 127 22.39 15.27 8.16
N GLN A 128 23.19 16.28 7.82
CA GLN A 128 23.12 17.00 6.55
C GLN A 128 24.38 16.79 5.73
N GLN A 129 24.25 16.88 4.40
CA GLN A 129 25.42 16.96 3.53
C GLN A 129 26.23 18.22 3.87
N LEU A 130 27.55 18.07 3.99
CA LEU A 130 28.48 19.19 4.11
C LEU A 130 28.60 19.89 2.74
N LEU A 131 28.33 21.19 2.74
CA LEU A 131 28.45 22.05 1.58
C LEU A 131 29.63 23.01 1.78
N ASP A 132 30.10 23.63 0.70
CA ASP A 132 31.03 24.75 0.84
C ASP A 132 30.38 25.94 1.58
N GLU A 133 31.19 26.88 2.06
CA GLU A 133 30.71 27.98 2.89
C GLU A 133 29.66 28.86 2.22
N GLN A 134 29.75 29.08 0.91
CA GLN A 134 28.80 29.94 0.19
C GLN A 134 27.46 29.21 0.01
N ALA A 135 27.51 27.95 -0.42
CA ALA A 135 26.34 27.09 -0.54
C ALA A 135 25.65 26.86 0.82
N GLN A 136 26.42 26.72 1.90
CA GLN A 136 25.88 26.62 3.25
C GLN A 136 25.11 27.89 3.65
N LYS A 137 25.69 29.08 3.47
CA LYS A 137 25.02 30.36 3.78
C LYS A 137 23.74 30.55 2.98
N MET A 138 23.74 30.14 1.70
CA MET A 138 22.55 30.17 0.86
C MET A 138 21.46 29.23 1.40
N ARG A 139 21.83 27.99 1.77
CA ARG A 139 20.93 27.01 2.37
C ARG A 139 20.32 27.51 3.68
N ASP A 140 21.14 28.05 4.57
CA ASP A 140 20.69 28.57 5.87
C ASP A 140 19.72 29.75 5.70
N SER A 141 19.99 30.63 4.72
CA SER A 141 19.10 31.74 4.38
C SER A 141 17.74 31.23 3.85
N LEU A 142 17.75 30.20 3.00
CA LEU A 142 16.53 29.55 2.51
C LEU A 142 15.73 28.90 3.64
N HIS A 143 16.40 28.14 4.52
CA HIS A 143 15.76 27.51 5.67
C HIS A 143 15.11 28.54 6.61
N ALA A 144 15.82 29.64 6.91
CA ALA A 144 15.27 30.73 7.72
C ALA A 144 14.03 31.36 7.07
N ALA A 145 14.05 31.58 5.75
CA ALA A 145 12.90 32.10 5.01
C ALA A 145 11.70 31.13 5.04
N LEU A 146 11.93 29.83 4.88
CA LEU A 146 10.88 28.80 4.92
C LEU A 146 10.29 28.62 6.33
N ILE A 147 11.10 28.76 7.37
CA ILE A 147 10.61 28.81 8.77
C ILE A 147 9.72 30.03 8.97
N ALA A 148 10.17 31.22 8.56
CA ALA A 148 9.39 32.44 8.68
C ALA A 148 8.07 32.35 7.89
N TRP A 149 8.10 31.74 6.69
CA TRP A 149 6.90 31.44 5.91
C TRP A 149 5.92 30.56 6.69
N ALA A 150 6.38 29.43 7.25
CA ALA A 150 5.53 28.51 8.02
C ALA A 150 4.86 29.21 9.22
N GLN A 151 5.60 30.08 9.92
CA GLN A 151 5.06 30.91 11.00
C GLN A 151 4.01 31.91 10.49
N GLN A 152 4.27 32.57 9.36
CA GLN A 152 3.39 33.57 8.77
C GLN A 152 2.05 32.99 8.30
N VAL A 153 2.08 31.81 7.66
CA VAL A 153 0.85 31.12 7.19
C VAL A 153 0.12 30.37 8.31
N GLY A 154 0.77 30.24 9.47
CA GLY A 154 0.28 29.51 10.64
C GLY A 154 0.69 28.03 10.63
N GLU A 155 1.40 27.61 11.67
CA GLU A 155 1.87 26.22 11.80
C GLU A 155 0.68 25.23 11.86
N GLY A 156 0.72 24.18 11.04
CA GLY A 156 -0.34 23.17 10.96
C GLY A 156 -1.60 23.63 10.22
N SER A 157 -1.62 24.84 9.65
CA SER A 157 -2.73 25.32 8.83
C SER A 157 -2.80 24.60 7.47
N ASP A 158 -3.95 24.70 6.82
CA ASP A 158 -4.17 24.12 5.50
C ASP A 158 -3.24 24.76 4.44
N TYR A 159 -2.45 23.95 3.74
CA TYR A 159 -1.66 24.41 2.60
C TYR A 159 -2.56 24.48 1.35
N THR A 160 -3.08 25.67 1.06
CA THR A 160 -4.01 25.90 -0.08
C THR A 160 -3.43 26.78 -1.19
N ASP A 161 -2.28 27.42 -0.97
CA ASP A 161 -1.68 28.38 -1.90
C ASP A 161 -0.80 27.69 -2.98
N ASN A 162 -1.43 26.77 -3.74
CA ASN A 162 -0.84 26.07 -4.90
C ASN A 162 -1.96 25.50 -5.79
N LEU A 163 -1.60 24.80 -6.87
CA LEU A 163 -2.54 24.00 -7.66
C LEU A 163 -3.22 22.95 -6.77
N PRO A 164 -4.54 22.67 -6.92
CA PRO A 164 -5.27 21.76 -6.04
C PRO A 164 -4.60 20.39 -5.85
N LEU A 165 -4.09 19.76 -6.92
CA LEU A 165 -3.40 18.46 -6.83
C LEU A 165 -2.04 18.55 -6.10
N GLN A 166 -1.42 19.74 -6.07
CA GLN A 166 -0.22 20.03 -5.27
C GLN A 166 -0.55 20.40 -3.81
N CYS A 167 -1.83 20.57 -3.47
CA CYS A 167 -2.29 20.73 -2.08
C CYS A 167 -2.73 19.39 -1.47
N LEU A 168 -3.09 18.40 -2.27
CA LEU A 168 -3.63 17.12 -1.79
C LEU A 168 -2.56 16.03 -1.67
N HIS A 169 -2.77 15.09 -0.75
CA HIS A 169 -1.94 13.89 -0.61
C HIS A 169 -2.79 12.65 -0.26
N PRO A 170 -2.33 11.43 -0.62
CA PRO A 170 -2.91 10.20 -0.08
C PRO A 170 -2.63 10.11 1.43
N VAL A 171 -3.57 9.56 2.19
CA VAL A 171 -3.52 9.48 3.67
C VAL A 171 -3.06 8.11 4.18
N GLY A 172 -2.27 7.42 3.37
CA GLY A 172 -1.75 6.07 3.67
C GLY A 172 -2.70 4.93 3.30
N HIS A 173 -2.11 3.75 3.11
CA HIS A 173 -2.78 2.57 2.60
C HIS A 173 -3.75 1.91 3.59
N TRP A 174 -3.77 2.35 4.87
CA TRP A 174 -4.77 1.87 5.83
C TRP A 174 -6.20 2.09 5.33
N TYR A 175 -6.46 3.21 4.64
CA TYR A 175 -7.81 3.55 4.16
C TYR A 175 -8.25 2.74 2.94
N GLU A 176 -7.37 2.01 2.26
CA GLU A 176 -7.74 1.27 1.05
C GLU A 176 -8.74 0.15 1.35
N ILE A 177 -8.58 -0.60 2.46
CA ILE A 177 -9.54 -1.62 2.90
C ILE A 177 -10.86 -1.03 3.43
N PRO A 178 -10.87 -0.08 4.39
CA PRO A 178 -12.10 0.58 4.83
C PRO A 178 -12.87 1.26 3.69
N ASN A 179 -12.18 1.72 2.63
CA ASN A 179 -12.86 2.27 1.47
C ASN A 179 -13.67 1.21 0.71
N LEU A 180 -13.27 -0.07 0.67
CA LEU A 180 -14.11 -1.16 0.11
C LEU A 180 -15.46 -1.25 0.85
N PHE A 181 -15.49 -0.96 2.15
CA PHE A 181 -16.72 -0.93 2.94
C PHE A 181 -17.52 0.34 2.57
N LYS A 182 -16.87 1.50 2.65
CA LYS A 182 -17.50 2.82 2.46
C LYS A 182 -18.04 3.07 1.05
N ASN A 183 -17.42 2.47 0.03
CA ASN A 183 -17.85 2.63 -1.36
C ASN A 183 -18.77 1.49 -1.84
N GLY A 184 -19.12 0.54 -0.97
CA GLY A 184 -20.04 -0.56 -1.26
C GLY A 184 -19.45 -1.65 -2.16
N VAL A 185 -18.17 -1.61 -2.52
CA VAL A 185 -17.54 -2.65 -3.35
C VAL A 185 -17.56 -4.00 -2.64
N LEU A 186 -17.20 -4.05 -1.34
CA LEU A 186 -17.25 -5.32 -0.60
C LEU A 186 -18.69 -5.82 -0.46
N ALA A 187 -19.64 -4.92 -0.19
CA ALA A 187 -21.04 -5.29 -0.02
C ALA A 187 -21.63 -5.91 -1.30
N ARG A 188 -21.36 -5.31 -2.47
CA ARG A 188 -21.75 -5.87 -3.78
C ARG A 188 -21.08 -7.20 -4.06
N LEU A 189 -19.77 -7.29 -3.81
CA LEU A 189 -19.02 -8.52 -4.04
C LEU A 189 -19.53 -9.67 -3.15
N LEU A 190 -19.87 -9.41 -1.89
CA LEU A 190 -20.46 -10.41 -0.98
C LEU A 190 -21.90 -10.79 -1.37
N ALA A 191 -22.67 -9.88 -1.97
CA ALA A 191 -24.00 -10.22 -2.50
C ALA A 191 -23.90 -11.14 -3.73
N GLU A 192 -22.92 -10.91 -4.61
CA GLU A 192 -22.66 -11.76 -5.77
C GLU A 192 -22.00 -13.11 -5.39
N ARG A 193 -21.19 -13.11 -4.34
CA ARG A 193 -20.40 -14.26 -3.88
C ARG A 193 -20.54 -14.44 -2.35
N PRO A 194 -21.69 -14.94 -1.87
CA PRO A 194 -21.94 -15.09 -0.43
C PRO A 194 -20.98 -16.08 0.25
N GLN A 195 -20.35 -16.96 -0.50
CA GLN A 195 -19.37 -17.92 0.00
C GLN A 195 -17.95 -17.35 0.16
N LEU A 196 -17.70 -16.10 -0.25
CA LEU A 196 -16.42 -15.43 0.03
C LEU A 196 -16.16 -15.39 1.53
N ARG A 197 -14.92 -15.72 1.89
CA ARG A 197 -14.45 -15.79 3.26
C ARG A 197 -13.14 -15.05 3.46
N VAL A 198 -12.24 -15.06 2.47
CA VAL A 198 -10.89 -14.53 2.60
C VAL A 198 -10.58 -13.48 1.54
N LEU A 199 -9.97 -12.37 1.96
CA LEU A 199 -9.33 -11.43 1.06
C LEU A 199 -7.82 -11.64 1.11
N MET A 200 -7.17 -11.86 -0.03
CA MET A 200 -5.72 -11.75 -0.15
C MET A 200 -5.36 -10.32 -0.56
N LEU A 201 -4.90 -9.53 0.40
CA LEU A 201 -4.45 -8.16 0.21
C LEU A 201 -2.95 -8.13 -0.11
N HIS A 202 -2.52 -7.39 -1.15
CA HIS A 202 -1.10 -7.19 -1.40
C HIS A 202 -0.80 -5.86 -2.11
N ASN A 203 0.45 -5.39 -1.99
CA ASN A 203 0.92 -4.23 -2.75
C ASN A 203 1.01 -4.52 -4.25
N ILE A 204 0.73 -3.50 -5.08
CA ILE A 204 0.94 -3.55 -6.54
C ILE A 204 2.38 -3.88 -6.92
N ASP A 205 3.37 -3.53 -6.10
CA ASP A 205 4.79 -3.78 -6.38
C ASP A 205 5.37 -5.07 -5.78
N THR A 206 4.55 -5.86 -5.09
CA THR A 206 4.91 -7.21 -4.62
C THR A 206 4.56 -8.23 -5.70
N VAL A 207 5.32 -8.21 -6.79
CA VAL A 207 4.96 -8.93 -8.03
C VAL A 207 4.97 -10.46 -7.88
N GLY A 208 5.64 -11.02 -6.87
CA GLY A 208 5.61 -12.45 -6.58
C GLY A 208 4.42 -12.94 -5.76
N ALA A 209 3.58 -12.04 -5.22
CA ALA A 209 2.45 -12.42 -4.37
C ALA A 209 1.30 -13.01 -5.19
N GLU A 210 0.94 -14.27 -4.95
CA GLU A 210 -0.20 -14.93 -5.62
C GLU A 210 -1.06 -15.73 -4.64
N VAL A 211 -2.24 -16.14 -5.07
CA VAL A 211 -3.10 -17.00 -4.26
C VAL A 211 -2.50 -18.41 -4.20
N ASP A 212 -1.77 -18.69 -3.12
CA ASP A 212 -1.15 -19.99 -2.85
C ASP A 212 -2.08 -20.84 -1.94
N PRO A 213 -2.44 -22.08 -2.34
CA PRO A 213 -3.35 -22.92 -1.57
C PRO A 213 -2.77 -23.38 -0.22
N VAL A 214 -1.45 -23.52 -0.08
CA VAL A 214 -0.82 -23.86 1.20
C VAL A 214 -0.95 -22.70 2.18
N LEU A 215 -0.72 -21.47 1.73
CA LEU A 215 -0.84 -20.27 2.57
C LEU A 215 -2.29 -19.96 2.93
N LEU A 216 -3.21 -20.10 1.98
CA LEU A 216 -4.65 -20.02 2.24
C LEU A 216 -5.08 -21.07 3.27
N GLY A 217 -4.68 -22.33 3.07
CA GLY A 217 -4.98 -23.41 4.01
C GLY A 217 -4.40 -23.15 5.40
N ALA A 218 -3.18 -22.63 5.49
CA ALA A 218 -2.55 -22.23 6.76
C ALA A 218 -3.35 -21.12 7.47
N HIS A 219 -3.79 -20.09 6.73
CA HIS A 219 -4.63 -19.03 7.27
C HIS A 219 -5.96 -19.58 7.81
N LEU A 220 -6.68 -20.38 7.01
CA LEU A 220 -7.95 -21.00 7.39
C LEU A 220 -7.81 -21.92 8.61
N HIS A 221 -6.77 -22.75 8.64
CA HIS A 221 -6.48 -23.65 9.74
C HIS A 221 -6.16 -22.90 11.04
N SER A 222 -5.46 -21.76 10.94
CA SER A 222 -5.07 -20.98 12.11
C SER A 222 -6.23 -20.28 12.84
N GLY A 223 -7.36 -20.07 12.14
CA GLY A 223 -8.49 -19.29 12.65
C GLY A 223 -8.17 -17.82 12.92
N ALA A 224 -7.07 -17.30 12.37
CA ALA A 224 -6.66 -15.90 12.54
C ALA A 224 -7.61 -14.95 11.82
N THR A 225 -7.73 -13.72 12.34
CA THR A 225 -8.35 -12.61 11.59
C THR A 225 -7.45 -12.20 10.44
N MET A 226 -6.13 -12.18 10.67
CA MET A 226 -5.14 -11.80 9.66
C MET A 226 -3.89 -12.67 9.74
N THR A 227 -3.45 -13.20 8.61
CA THR A 227 -2.12 -13.79 8.47
C THR A 227 -1.24 -12.87 7.62
N VAL A 228 -0.09 -12.47 8.15
CA VAL A 228 0.88 -11.60 7.51
C VAL A 228 2.00 -12.44 6.90
N GLU A 229 2.30 -12.20 5.63
CA GLU A 229 3.51 -12.75 5.02
C GLU A 229 4.71 -11.85 5.33
N VAL A 230 5.82 -12.46 5.76
CA VAL A 230 7.09 -11.77 5.99
C VAL A 230 8.21 -12.48 5.25
N ILE A 231 9.25 -11.76 4.87
CA ILE A 231 10.46 -12.34 4.28
C ILE A 231 11.64 -12.13 5.22
N THR A 232 12.68 -12.96 5.08
CA THR A 232 13.97 -12.68 5.73
C THR A 232 14.50 -11.34 5.27
N ARG A 233 14.85 -10.47 6.23
CA ARG A 233 15.35 -9.13 5.94
C ARG A 233 16.73 -9.16 5.28
N ARG A 234 16.94 -8.30 4.29
CA ARG A 234 18.25 -7.94 3.75
C ARG A 234 18.54 -6.44 3.94
N VAL A 235 19.79 -6.04 3.72
CA VAL A 235 20.27 -4.67 3.96
C VAL A 235 19.55 -3.65 3.08
N GLU A 236 19.16 -4.04 1.86
CA GLU A 236 18.41 -3.20 0.92
C GLU A 236 16.92 -3.03 1.29
N ASP A 237 16.39 -3.86 2.18
CA ASP A 237 14.99 -3.80 2.58
C ASP A 237 14.80 -2.62 3.54
N ARG A 238 14.11 -1.57 3.08
CA ARG A 238 13.79 -0.37 3.84
C ARG A 238 12.33 -0.36 4.28
N GLY A 239 12.10 -0.03 5.54
CA GLY A 239 10.80 0.06 6.17
C GLY A 239 10.66 -0.87 7.37
N GLY A 240 9.41 -0.98 7.79
CA GLY A 240 9.01 -1.75 8.97
C GLY A 240 9.26 -3.24 8.86
N GLY A 241 9.19 -3.90 10.01
CA GLY A 241 9.38 -5.35 10.12
C GLY A 241 8.63 -5.95 11.28
N LEU A 242 8.83 -7.25 11.47
CA LEU A 242 8.21 -8.00 12.56
C LEU A 242 9.03 -7.84 13.84
N ALA A 243 8.37 -7.46 14.92
CA ALA A 243 9.01 -7.29 16.21
C ALA A 243 8.10 -7.75 17.35
N ARG A 244 8.71 -7.97 18.52
CA ARG A 244 7.97 -8.19 19.76
C ARG A 244 8.03 -6.92 20.60
N VAL A 245 6.87 -6.32 20.85
CA VAL A 245 6.72 -5.13 21.72
C VAL A 245 5.79 -5.50 22.86
N ASP A 246 6.22 -5.28 24.10
CA ASP A 246 5.46 -5.61 25.31
C ASP A 246 4.93 -7.05 25.30
N GLY A 247 5.76 -7.99 24.83
CA GLY A 247 5.42 -9.41 24.72
C GLY A 247 4.59 -9.79 23.49
N GLN A 248 3.99 -8.83 22.77
CA GLN A 248 3.15 -9.07 21.60
C GLN A 248 3.94 -8.99 20.29
N LEU A 249 3.76 -9.99 19.43
CA LEU A 249 4.33 -10.02 18.10
C LEU A 249 3.48 -9.15 17.17
N ARG A 250 4.07 -8.10 16.59
CA ARG A 250 3.39 -7.15 15.69
C ARG A 250 4.33 -6.59 14.62
N LEU A 251 3.76 -5.99 13.59
CA LEU A 251 4.53 -5.16 12.67
C LEU A 251 4.82 -3.80 13.33
N ILE A 252 6.02 -3.29 13.09
CA ILE A 252 6.40 -1.92 13.43
C ILE A 252 6.85 -1.26 12.14
N GLU A 253 6.28 -0.10 11.83
CA GLU A 253 6.68 0.70 10.66
C GLU A 253 8.03 1.37 10.88
N GLY A 254 8.79 1.60 9.81
CA GLY A 254 10.13 2.20 9.93
C GLY A 254 10.10 3.58 10.61
N LEU A 255 9.05 4.36 10.34
CA LEU A 255 8.80 5.67 10.96
C LEU A 255 8.46 5.59 12.46
N ALA A 256 8.09 4.41 12.97
CA ALA A 256 7.81 4.19 14.39
C ALA A 256 9.05 3.77 15.18
N LEU A 257 10.18 3.48 14.51
CA LEU A 257 11.41 3.10 15.18
C LEU A 257 12.06 4.35 15.82
N PRO A 258 12.47 4.29 17.10
CA PRO A 258 13.09 5.44 17.77
C PRO A 258 14.43 5.87 17.13
N ARG A 259 15.14 4.93 16.51
CA ARG A 259 16.42 5.16 15.84
C ARG A 259 16.45 4.41 14.53
N GLU A 260 17.04 5.01 13.50
CA GLU A 260 17.18 4.35 12.18
C GLU A 260 17.97 3.04 12.29
N GLU A 261 18.98 2.97 13.16
CA GLU A 261 19.80 1.77 13.36
C GLU A 261 19.03 0.56 13.94
N ASP A 262 17.92 0.79 14.64
CA ASP A 262 17.07 -0.29 15.15
C ASP A 262 16.43 -1.09 14.01
N GLU A 263 16.33 -0.49 12.82
CA GLU A 263 15.88 -1.15 11.60
C GLU A 263 16.70 -2.42 11.30
N PHE A 264 18.02 -2.39 11.55
CA PHE A 264 18.95 -3.50 11.31
C PHE A 264 18.83 -4.63 12.33
N ARG A 265 18.15 -4.40 13.46
CA ARG A 265 17.90 -5.43 14.49
C ARG A 265 16.73 -6.35 14.14
N LEU A 266 15.93 -5.98 13.14
CA LEU A 266 14.77 -6.75 12.70
C LEU A 266 15.21 -7.87 11.76
N SER A 267 14.77 -9.11 12.05
CA SER A 267 15.10 -10.27 11.22
C SER A 267 14.15 -10.47 10.04
N TYR A 268 12.95 -9.88 10.10
CA TYR A 268 11.90 -10.09 9.12
C TYR A 268 11.36 -8.77 8.61
N TYR A 269 11.21 -8.68 7.28
CA TYR A 269 10.64 -7.57 6.56
C TYR A 269 9.18 -7.84 6.19
N ASN A 270 8.33 -6.81 6.31
CA ASN A 270 6.92 -6.90 5.92
C ASN A 270 6.78 -6.91 4.38
N SER A 271 6.30 -8.02 3.80
CA SER A 271 6.03 -8.08 2.35
C SER A 271 4.79 -7.27 1.94
N ASN A 272 4.04 -6.75 2.91
CA ASN A 272 2.75 -6.10 2.76
C ASN A 272 1.74 -6.99 2.00
N THR A 273 1.80 -8.29 2.27
CA THR A 273 0.83 -9.30 1.80
C THR A 273 0.12 -9.92 2.99
N PHE A 274 -1.21 -9.90 2.97
CA PHE A 274 -2.06 -10.27 4.09
C PHE A 274 -3.21 -11.17 3.62
N TRP A 275 -3.55 -12.16 4.44
CA TRP A 275 -4.75 -12.96 4.29
C TRP A 275 -5.74 -12.55 5.37
N LEU A 276 -6.92 -12.08 4.98
CA LEU A 276 -7.91 -11.47 5.88
C LEU A 276 -9.18 -12.31 5.88
N ASP A 277 -9.59 -12.83 7.03
CA ASP A 277 -10.92 -13.41 7.19
C ASP A 277 -11.95 -12.27 7.24
N ILE A 278 -12.90 -12.28 6.32
CA ILE A 278 -13.83 -11.17 6.08
C ILE A 278 -14.69 -10.92 7.32
N ASP A 279 -15.30 -11.96 7.88
CA ASP A 279 -16.25 -11.80 8.98
C ASP A 279 -15.55 -11.39 10.28
N ARG A 280 -14.36 -11.95 10.54
CA ARG A 280 -13.54 -11.53 11.68
C ARG A 280 -13.02 -10.11 11.53
N LEU A 281 -12.65 -9.69 10.31
CA LEU A 281 -12.25 -8.32 10.05
C LEU A 281 -13.43 -7.36 10.27
N LEU A 282 -14.62 -7.68 9.76
CA LEU A 282 -15.81 -6.86 9.98
C LEU A 282 -16.12 -6.74 11.48
N ALA A 283 -15.96 -7.81 12.25
CA ALA A 283 -16.13 -7.79 13.71
C ALA A 283 -15.15 -6.81 14.41
N VAL A 284 -13.90 -6.69 13.95
CA VAL A 284 -12.95 -5.68 14.46
C VAL A 284 -13.46 -4.25 14.24
N PHE A 285 -14.19 -4.00 13.15
CA PHE A 285 -14.85 -2.72 12.89
C PHE A 285 -16.22 -2.59 13.57
N GLY A 286 -16.72 -3.61 14.29
CA GLY A 286 -18.08 -3.61 14.84
C GLY A 286 -19.17 -3.73 13.76
N LEU A 287 -18.81 -4.34 12.63
CA LEU A 287 -19.67 -4.56 11.47
C LEU A 287 -19.95 -6.05 11.25
N THR A 288 -20.97 -6.31 10.47
CA THR A 288 -21.32 -7.60 9.87
C THR A 288 -21.55 -7.40 8.38
N ARG A 289 -21.72 -8.48 7.62
CA ARG A 289 -22.01 -8.42 6.18
C ARG A 289 -23.25 -7.57 5.88
N ASP A 290 -24.32 -7.71 6.65
CA ASP A 290 -25.58 -6.98 6.44
C ASP A 290 -25.40 -5.48 6.66
N THR A 291 -24.67 -5.11 7.71
CA THR A 291 -24.45 -3.70 8.08
C THR A 291 -23.54 -2.95 7.11
N LEU A 292 -22.88 -3.64 6.16
CA LEU A 292 -22.13 -2.99 5.08
C LEU A 292 -23.04 -2.16 4.16
N GLN A 293 -24.35 -2.42 4.14
CA GLN A 293 -25.34 -1.66 3.39
C GLN A 293 -25.80 -0.38 4.13
N GLU A 294 -25.34 -0.13 5.36
CA GLU A 294 -25.70 1.02 6.19
C GLU A 294 -24.56 2.08 6.19
N PRO A 295 -24.56 3.09 5.30
CA PRO A 295 -23.39 3.94 5.06
C PRO A 295 -22.96 4.76 6.28
N GLU A 296 -23.92 5.21 7.10
CA GLU A 296 -23.66 5.96 8.32
C GLU A 296 -22.96 5.09 9.37
N ARG A 297 -23.44 3.86 9.55
CA ARG A 297 -22.84 2.89 10.46
C ARG A 297 -21.43 2.49 10.03
N VAL A 298 -21.24 2.21 8.73
CA VAL A 298 -19.91 1.95 8.16
C VAL A 298 -18.98 3.13 8.41
N THR A 299 -19.45 4.37 8.20
CA THR A 299 -18.65 5.57 8.43
C THR A 299 -18.25 5.73 9.91
N ALA A 300 -19.18 5.50 10.84
CA ALA A 300 -18.91 5.55 12.27
C ALA A 300 -17.91 4.46 12.70
N ALA A 301 -18.10 3.22 12.25
CA ALA A 301 -17.21 2.09 12.49
C ALA A 301 -15.77 2.36 12.02
N VAL A 302 -15.62 2.84 10.78
CA VAL A 302 -14.31 3.17 10.23
C VAL A 302 -13.64 4.29 11.02
N ARG A 303 -14.37 5.33 11.44
CA ARG A 303 -13.84 6.40 12.29
C ARG A 303 -13.39 5.88 13.66
N ALA A 304 -14.14 4.97 14.28
CA ALA A 304 -13.82 4.40 15.58
C ALA A 304 -12.48 3.63 15.56
N VAL A 305 -12.23 2.82 14.51
CA VAL A 305 -10.94 2.14 14.35
C VAL A 305 -9.84 3.12 13.95
N ALA A 306 -10.10 4.06 13.04
CA ALA A 306 -9.12 5.06 12.60
C ALA A 306 -8.56 5.89 13.76
N ALA A 307 -9.39 6.22 14.75
CA ALA A 307 -8.99 6.97 15.94
C ALA A 307 -7.96 6.24 16.83
N ARG A 308 -7.85 4.91 16.70
CA ARG A 308 -6.91 4.07 17.44
C ARG A 308 -5.65 3.72 16.64
N MET A 309 -5.63 4.02 15.34
CA MET A 309 -4.47 3.82 14.49
C MET A 309 -3.45 4.93 14.73
N PRO A 310 -2.14 4.63 14.76
CA PRO A 310 -1.08 5.63 14.67
C PRO A 310 -1.30 6.56 13.47
N THR A 311 -0.84 7.80 13.60
CA THR A 311 -0.77 8.76 12.49
C THR A 311 0.68 9.17 12.35
N TYR A 312 1.31 8.84 11.23
CA TYR A 312 2.67 9.26 10.93
C TYR A 312 2.63 10.59 10.22
N ILE A 313 3.45 11.54 10.65
CA ILE A 313 3.60 12.83 9.99
C ILE A 313 4.97 12.85 9.33
N THR A 314 5.02 13.22 8.06
CA THR A 314 6.27 13.37 7.32
C THR A 314 6.34 14.72 6.63
N LEU A 315 7.55 15.27 6.59
CA LEU A 315 7.85 16.43 5.76
C LEU A 315 8.09 15.99 4.32
N LYS A 316 7.52 16.74 3.38
CA LYS A 316 7.69 16.56 1.94
C LYS A 316 7.86 17.91 1.28
N ASP A 317 8.49 17.90 0.12
CA ASP A 317 8.62 19.08 -0.72
C ASP A 317 7.57 19.09 -1.82
N VAL A 318 6.94 20.24 -2.02
CA VAL A 318 6.02 20.48 -3.14
C VAL A 318 6.49 21.66 -3.98
N LYS A 319 6.39 21.50 -5.29
CA LYS A 319 6.76 22.52 -6.27
C LYS A 319 5.58 23.48 -6.46
N LYS A 320 5.84 24.78 -6.39
CA LYS A 320 4.89 25.84 -6.71
C LYS A 320 5.41 26.61 -7.92
N ARG A 321 4.65 26.57 -9.02
CA ARG A 321 4.99 27.31 -10.24
C ARG A 321 4.18 28.60 -10.32
N TRP A 322 4.84 29.69 -10.70
CA TRP A 322 4.21 31.00 -10.83
C TRP A 322 4.87 31.82 -11.95
N GLY A 323 4.25 32.96 -12.29
CA GLY A 323 4.76 33.89 -13.31
C GLY A 323 4.99 33.24 -14.68
N HIS A 324 6.19 33.44 -15.24
CA HIS A 324 6.64 32.95 -16.54
C HIS A 324 7.54 31.70 -16.43
N GLY A 325 7.23 30.81 -15.48
CA GLY A 325 7.96 29.56 -15.30
C GLY A 325 8.91 29.54 -14.11
N GLN A 326 8.76 30.47 -13.17
CA GLN A 326 9.42 30.38 -11.87
C GLN A 326 8.90 29.16 -11.09
N GLU A 327 9.78 28.49 -10.36
CA GLU A 327 9.47 27.33 -9.53
C GLU A 327 10.10 27.52 -8.15
N ASP A 328 9.26 27.56 -7.12
CA ASP A 328 9.66 27.52 -5.72
C ASP A 328 9.37 26.14 -5.12
N ILE A 329 10.14 25.75 -4.11
CA ILE A 329 9.95 24.51 -3.37
C ILE A 329 9.53 24.86 -1.95
N PHE A 330 8.37 24.36 -1.54
CA PHE A 330 7.84 24.56 -0.20
C PHE A 330 7.82 23.23 0.57
N PRO A 331 8.30 23.22 1.83
CA PRO A 331 8.12 22.08 2.71
C PRO A 331 6.66 22.06 3.19
N VAL A 332 6.07 20.88 3.22
CA VAL A 332 4.72 20.62 3.70
C VAL A 332 4.70 19.42 4.63
N ALA A 333 3.79 19.43 5.58
CA ALA A 333 3.46 18.27 6.38
C ALA A 333 2.40 17.41 5.67
N GLN A 334 2.60 16.10 5.70
CA GLN A 334 1.67 15.07 5.24
C GLN A 334 1.45 14.08 6.37
N PHE A 335 0.26 13.48 6.43
CA PHE A 335 -0.05 12.47 7.42
C PHE A 335 -0.56 11.18 6.78
N GLU A 336 -0.15 10.05 7.34
CA GLU A 336 -0.51 8.73 6.81
C GLU A 336 -0.88 7.77 7.94
N LYS A 337 -1.80 6.85 7.64
CA LYS A 337 -2.08 5.67 8.44
C LYS A 337 -1.70 4.42 7.65
N LEU A 338 -1.03 3.47 8.29
CA LEU A 338 -0.46 2.31 7.63
C LEU A 338 -1.22 1.04 8.06
N TRP A 339 -1.56 0.19 7.09
CA TRP A 339 -2.32 -1.05 7.34
C TRP A 339 -1.59 -2.01 8.30
N GLY A 340 -0.25 -2.02 8.30
CA GLY A 340 0.54 -2.86 9.20
C GLY A 340 0.24 -2.61 10.69
N ASP A 341 -0.17 -1.39 11.06
CA ASP A 341 -0.52 -1.02 12.43
C ASP A 341 -1.76 -1.75 12.95
N MET A 342 -2.59 -2.35 12.08
CA MET A 342 -3.70 -3.21 12.50
C MET A 342 -3.22 -4.36 13.38
N THR A 343 -1.96 -4.81 13.20
CA THR A 343 -1.36 -5.88 14.02
C THR A 343 -1.14 -5.49 15.48
N ALA A 344 -1.22 -4.20 15.82
CA ALA A 344 -1.12 -3.71 17.19
C ALA A 344 -2.46 -3.71 17.94
N LEU A 345 -3.59 -3.95 17.25
CA LEU A 345 -4.90 -3.99 17.89
C LEU A 345 -5.10 -5.30 18.69
N PRO A 346 -5.51 -5.23 19.96
CA PRO A 346 -5.71 -6.43 20.79
C PRO A 346 -6.71 -7.44 20.21
N GLU A 347 -7.78 -6.95 19.57
CA GLU A 347 -8.82 -7.78 18.95
C GLU A 347 -8.40 -8.34 17.57
N MET A 348 -7.28 -7.89 17.00
CA MET A 348 -6.79 -8.36 15.72
C MET A 348 -5.93 -9.60 15.92
N ALA A 349 -6.58 -10.77 15.92
CA ALA A 349 -5.88 -12.05 16.03
C ALA A 349 -4.96 -12.29 14.82
N CYS A 350 -3.67 -12.00 14.99
CA CYS A 350 -2.67 -12.08 13.92
C CYS A 350 -1.86 -13.39 13.95
N ARG A 351 -1.48 -13.86 12.77
CA ARG A 351 -0.45 -14.89 12.55
C ARG A 351 0.57 -14.40 11.53
N TYR A 352 1.75 -14.98 11.55
CA TYR A 352 2.86 -14.60 10.67
C TYR A 352 3.40 -15.84 9.99
N VAL A 353 3.70 -15.74 8.71
CA VAL A 353 4.31 -16.80 7.92
C VAL A 353 5.51 -16.26 7.18
N VAL A 354 6.64 -16.95 7.30
CA VAL A 354 7.85 -16.63 6.54
C VAL A 354 7.69 -17.24 5.15
N VAL A 355 7.81 -16.40 4.12
CA VAL A 355 7.72 -16.81 2.71
C VAL A 355 9.04 -16.58 1.97
N PRO A 356 9.28 -17.28 0.84
CA PRO A 356 10.44 -17.03 0.02
C PRO A 356 10.53 -15.58 -0.46
N ARG A 357 11.75 -15.04 -0.58
CA ARG A 357 11.98 -13.67 -1.06
C ARG A 357 11.35 -13.42 -2.43
N LEU A 358 11.41 -14.38 -3.34
CA LEU A 358 10.85 -14.28 -4.70
C LEU A 358 9.35 -13.97 -4.69
N ARG A 359 8.63 -14.40 -3.63
CA ARG A 359 7.21 -14.13 -3.41
C ARG A 359 6.96 -12.74 -2.80
N GLY A 360 7.71 -12.41 -1.74
CA GLY A 360 7.41 -11.26 -0.89
C GLY A 360 8.22 -9.98 -1.14
N GLN A 361 9.23 -9.99 -2.01
CA GLN A 361 10.02 -8.80 -2.27
C GLN A 361 9.27 -7.76 -3.11
N GLN A 362 9.62 -6.48 -2.89
CA GLN A 362 8.90 -5.34 -3.43
C GLN A 362 9.78 -4.54 -4.39
N LEU A 363 9.26 -4.22 -5.58
CA LEU A 363 9.93 -3.37 -6.57
C LEU A 363 9.56 -1.90 -6.34
N LYS A 364 10.16 -1.25 -5.34
CA LYS A 364 9.88 0.15 -4.95
C LYS A 364 10.38 1.18 -5.96
N GLU A 365 11.54 0.95 -6.57
CA GLU A 365 12.20 1.88 -7.49
C GLU A 365 12.89 1.16 -8.66
N PRO A 366 13.13 1.84 -9.80
CA PRO A 366 13.67 1.19 -10.99
C PRO A 366 15.08 0.62 -10.81
N ALA A 367 15.88 1.18 -9.89
CA ALA A 367 17.22 0.70 -9.57
C ALA A 367 17.23 -0.76 -9.07
N GLN A 368 16.10 -1.27 -8.56
CA GLN A 368 15.97 -2.64 -8.08
C GLN A 368 15.74 -3.67 -9.21
N LEU A 369 15.43 -3.22 -10.44
CA LEU A 369 15.10 -4.11 -11.55
C LEU A 369 16.25 -5.01 -11.98
N ASP A 370 17.48 -4.50 -12.03
CA ASP A 370 18.63 -5.31 -12.44
C ASP A 370 18.89 -6.47 -11.47
N GLY A 371 18.87 -6.19 -10.16
CA GLY A 371 18.99 -7.23 -9.13
C GLY A 371 17.85 -8.24 -9.19
N TRP A 372 16.61 -7.78 -9.36
CA TRP A 372 15.42 -8.63 -9.48
C TRP A 372 15.40 -9.50 -10.75
N LEU A 373 15.99 -9.03 -11.85
CA LEU A 373 16.16 -9.85 -13.06
C LEU A 373 17.21 -10.94 -12.85
N ARG A 374 18.34 -10.58 -12.21
CA ARG A 374 19.50 -11.48 -12.03
C ARG A 374 19.33 -12.51 -10.93
N ASP A 375 18.52 -12.22 -9.90
CA ASP A 375 18.30 -13.14 -8.77
C ASP A 375 17.30 -14.27 -9.07
N GLY A 376 16.77 -14.33 -10.30
CA GLY A 376 15.80 -15.33 -10.75
C GLY A 376 14.35 -14.98 -10.49
N SER A 377 14.03 -13.81 -9.93
CA SER A 377 12.65 -13.43 -9.61
C SER A 377 11.78 -13.21 -10.84
N ALA A 378 12.34 -12.69 -11.93
CA ALA A 378 11.61 -12.59 -13.18
C ALA A 378 11.24 -13.97 -13.75
N ALA A 379 12.18 -14.92 -13.71
CA ALA A 379 11.94 -16.29 -14.16
C ALA A 379 10.92 -17.00 -13.26
N TYR A 380 11.00 -16.81 -11.94
CA TYR A 380 9.99 -17.28 -11.01
C TYR A 380 8.61 -16.68 -11.32
N LEU A 381 8.53 -15.37 -11.54
CA LEU A 381 7.28 -14.70 -11.88
C LEU A 381 6.63 -15.25 -13.15
N GLU A 382 7.42 -15.59 -14.18
CA GLU A 382 6.90 -16.21 -15.41
C GLU A 382 6.17 -17.54 -15.11
N THR A 383 6.63 -18.31 -14.12
CA THR A 383 5.96 -19.56 -13.71
C THR A 383 4.60 -19.34 -13.03
N LEU A 384 4.36 -18.12 -12.54
CA LEU A 384 3.14 -17.77 -11.82
C LEU A 384 2.04 -17.20 -12.72
N CYS A 385 2.36 -16.87 -13.97
CA CYS A 385 1.47 -16.11 -14.84
C CYS A 385 0.89 -16.98 -15.96
N ALA A 386 -0.42 -16.86 -16.19
CA ALA A 386 -1.04 -17.30 -17.44
C ALA A 386 -1.28 -16.06 -18.31
N TRP A 387 -0.47 -15.86 -19.34
CA TRP A 387 -0.60 -14.73 -20.26
C TRP A 387 -1.74 -14.94 -21.27
N GLU A 388 -2.31 -13.84 -21.75
CA GLU A 388 -3.22 -13.84 -22.92
C GLU A 388 -2.45 -13.95 -24.24
#